data_AF-A0A959Y2Z0-F1
#
_entry.id   AF-A0A959Y2Z0-F1
#
_cell.length_a   1.000
_cell.length_b   1.000
_cell.length_c   1.000
_cell.angle_alpha   90.00
_cell.angle_beta   90.00
_cell.angle_gamma   90.00
#
_symmetry.space_group_name_H-M   'P 1'
#
loop_
_entity.id
_entity.type
_entity.pdbx_description
1 polymer ?
#
loop_
_entity_poly.entity_id
_entity_poly.type
_entity_poly.pdbx_seq_one_letter_code
_entity_poly.pdbx_strand_id
1 'polypeptide(L)'
;MLMFLHARPRDRQDAMRFFVDRSLFPQTLEVLRTRAIPVGVEVVEGDAATFEPDASYFGMLLQYPAQDGTVQDLRQVTDRARNAGVRVAVCSDLLALVLLTPPG
;
A
#
# COMPACT_ATOMS: atom_id res chain seq x y z
N MET A 1 4.18 -5.47 -3.77
CA MET A 1 2.99 -6.19 -4.28
C MET A 1 3.23 -7.70 -4.44
N LEU A 2 4.03 -8.19 -5.39
CA LEU A 2 4.13 -9.64 -5.68
C LEU A 2 4.61 -10.49 -4.49
N MET A 3 5.57 -9.99 -3.70
CA MET A 3 5.97 -10.66 -2.45
C MET A 3 4.78 -10.82 -1.50
N PHE A 4 3.90 -9.81 -1.38
CA PHE A 4 2.72 -9.89 -0.52
C PHE A 4 1.72 -10.89 -1.07
N LEU A 5 1.50 -10.89 -2.40
CA LEU A 5 0.61 -11.83 -3.09
C LEU A 5 0.97 -13.28 -2.77
N HIS A 6 2.24 -13.65 -2.91
CA HIS A 6 2.70 -15.03 -2.69
C HIS A 6 2.85 -15.40 -1.22
N ALA A 7 2.95 -14.41 -0.32
CA ALA A 7 3.07 -14.63 1.11
C ALA A 7 1.71 -14.54 1.85
N ARG A 8 0.59 -14.44 1.11
CA ARG A 8 -0.76 -14.52 1.69
C ARG A 8 -0.97 -15.87 2.37
N PRO A 9 -1.64 -15.90 3.54
CA PRO A 9 -2.00 -17.15 4.19
C PRO A 9 -3.04 -17.92 3.36
N ARG A 10 -3.14 -19.24 3.60
CA ARG A 10 -3.97 -20.15 2.77
C ARG A 10 -5.47 -19.83 2.81
N ASP A 11 -5.94 -19.23 3.88
CA ASP A 11 -7.32 -18.80 4.11
C ASP A 11 -7.67 -17.49 3.38
N ARG A 12 -6.70 -16.82 2.74
CA ARG A 12 -6.89 -15.55 2.01
C ARG A 12 -6.41 -15.61 0.56
N GLN A 13 -6.52 -16.78 -0.07
CA GLN A 13 -6.13 -16.93 -1.48
C GLN A 13 -7.01 -16.11 -2.44
N ASP A 14 -8.27 -15.87 -2.07
CA ASP A 14 -9.22 -15.09 -2.86
C ASP A 14 -9.00 -13.56 -2.75
N ALA A 15 -8.13 -13.11 -1.84
CA ALA A 15 -7.88 -11.69 -1.61
C ALA A 15 -7.03 -11.08 -2.73
N MET A 16 -7.63 -10.76 -3.87
CA MET A 16 -6.93 -10.32 -5.09
C MET A 16 -6.83 -8.80 -5.27
N ARG A 17 -7.21 -7.99 -4.25
CA ARG A 17 -7.12 -6.53 -4.30
C ARG A 17 -5.87 -5.99 -3.62
N PHE A 18 -5.22 -5.02 -4.27
CA PHE A 18 -4.08 -4.30 -3.73
C PHE A 18 -4.39 -2.81 -3.67
N PHE A 19 -4.39 -2.23 -2.47
CA PHE A 19 -4.68 -0.81 -2.28
C PHE A 19 -3.45 0.05 -2.61
N VAL A 20 -3.67 1.18 -3.24
CA VAL A 20 -2.68 2.18 -3.61
C VAL A 20 -3.21 3.53 -3.17
N ASP A 21 -2.43 4.24 -2.37
CA ASP A 21 -2.77 5.62 -2.01
C ASP A 21 -2.61 6.57 -3.21
N ARG A 22 -3.56 7.49 -3.37
CA ARG A 22 -3.60 8.48 -4.46
C ARG A 22 -2.39 9.42 -4.48
N SER A 23 -1.67 9.55 -3.37
CA SER A 23 -0.48 10.41 -3.27
C SER A 23 0.80 9.73 -3.76
N LEU A 24 0.71 8.51 -4.31
CA LEU A 24 1.79 7.85 -5.03
C LEU A 24 2.13 8.57 -6.33
N PHE A 25 3.40 8.51 -6.71
CA PHE A 25 3.85 9.01 -8.00
C PHE A 25 3.17 8.26 -9.17
N PRO A 26 2.76 8.96 -10.26
CA PRO A 26 2.03 8.36 -11.36
C PRO A 26 2.83 7.25 -12.04
N GLN A 27 4.14 7.40 -12.19
CA GLN A 27 4.99 6.36 -12.75
C GLN A 27 5.04 5.09 -11.87
N THR A 28 4.96 5.23 -10.55
CA THR A 28 4.92 4.08 -9.63
C THR A 28 3.60 3.32 -9.80
N LEU A 29 2.50 4.04 -9.92
CA LEU A 29 1.17 3.47 -10.17
C LEU A 29 1.11 2.72 -11.50
N GLU A 30 1.65 3.29 -12.57
CA GLU A 30 1.64 2.66 -13.89
C GLU A 30 2.49 1.37 -13.92
N VAL A 31 3.64 1.36 -13.24
CA VAL A 31 4.45 0.15 -13.08
C VAL A 31 3.70 -0.91 -12.28
N LEU A 32 3.02 -0.53 -11.19
CA LEU A 32 2.21 -1.46 -10.41
C LEU A 32 1.08 -2.08 -11.23
N ARG A 33 0.31 -1.27 -11.96
CA ARG A 33 -0.77 -1.72 -12.86
C ARG A 33 -0.24 -2.72 -13.88
N THR A 34 0.86 -2.38 -14.55
CA THR A 34 1.49 -3.26 -15.55
C THR A 34 1.93 -4.61 -14.96
N ARG A 35 2.40 -4.63 -13.71
CA ARG A 35 2.75 -5.87 -13.00
C ARG A 35 1.54 -6.64 -12.47
N ALA A 36 0.42 -5.97 -12.22
CA ALA A 36 -0.80 -6.55 -11.66
C ALA A 36 -1.65 -7.29 -12.70
N ILE A 37 -1.75 -6.75 -13.92
CA ILE A 37 -2.50 -7.34 -15.04
C ILE A 37 -2.20 -8.84 -15.27
N PRO A 38 -0.93 -9.27 -15.45
CA PRO A 38 -0.64 -10.68 -15.77
C PRO A 38 -0.92 -11.66 -14.64
N VAL A 39 -1.05 -11.17 -13.40
CA VAL A 39 -1.32 -12.00 -12.21
C VAL A 39 -2.77 -11.88 -11.70
N GLY A 40 -3.62 -11.14 -12.42
CA GLY A 40 -5.04 -10.97 -12.08
C GLY A 40 -5.30 -10.17 -10.80
N VAL A 41 -4.38 -9.29 -10.41
CA VAL A 41 -4.55 -8.43 -9.23
C VAL A 41 -5.30 -7.16 -9.61
N GLU A 42 -6.31 -6.80 -8.82
CA GLU A 42 -7.02 -5.52 -8.94
C GLU A 42 -6.27 -4.46 -8.12
N VAL A 43 -5.73 -3.44 -8.80
CA VAL A 43 -5.12 -2.29 -8.13
C VAL A 43 -6.21 -1.25 -7.86
N VAL A 44 -6.51 -1.02 -6.59
CA VAL A 44 -7.54 -0.08 -6.14
C VAL A 44 -6.87 1.19 -5.63
N GLU A 45 -7.09 2.30 -6.32
CA GLU A 45 -6.57 3.61 -5.93
C GLU A 45 -7.59 4.34 -5.03
N GLY A 46 -7.12 4.98 -3.96
CA GLY A 46 -8.00 5.67 -3.02
C GLY A 46 -7.30 6.63 -2.08
N ASP A 47 -8.05 7.19 -1.13
CA ASP A 47 -7.48 7.97 -0.01
C ASP A 47 -7.21 7.04 1.17
N ALA A 48 -5.95 6.94 1.60
CA ALA A 48 -5.57 6.14 2.75
C ALA A 48 -6.30 6.56 4.05
N ALA A 49 -6.65 7.83 4.21
CA ALA A 49 -7.33 8.33 5.41
C ALA A 49 -8.73 7.72 5.57
N THR A 50 -9.46 7.54 4.47
CA THR A 50 -10.82 6.97 4.44
C THR A 50 -10.86 5.50 4.06
N PHE A 51 -9.71 4.85 3.91
CA PHE A 51 -9.65 3.46 3.48
C PHE A 51 -10.10 2.52 4.60
N GLU A 52 -11.12 1.70 4.29
CA GLU A 52 -11.67 0.64 5.14
C GLU A 52 -11.21 -0.72 4.58
N PRO A 53 -10.18 -1.35 5.17
CA PRO A 53 -9.67 -2.62 4.70
C PRO A 53 -10.63 -3.77 5.01
N ASP A 54 -10.91 -4.60 4.00
CA ASP A 54 -11.70 -5.83 4.13
C ASP A 54 -10.88 -7.08 3.75
N ALA A 55 -11.51 -8.26 3.76
CA ALA A 55 -10.84 -9.53 3.47
C ALA A 55 -10.44 -9.73 1.99
N SER A 56 -10.90 -8.87 1.07
CA SER A 56 -10.52 -8.91 -0.34
C SER A 56 -9.14 -8.28 -0.60
N TYR A 57 -8.63 -7.49 0.34
CA TYR A 57 -7.30 -6.87 0.24
C TYR A 57 -6.22 -7.74 0.85
N PHE A 58 -5.08 -7.83 0.17
CA PHE A 58 -3.90 -8.52 0.68
C PHE A 58 -2.75 -7.59 1.03
N GLY A 59 -2.75 -6.40 0.47
CA GLY A 59 -1.72 -5.42 0.75
C GLY A 59 -2.12 -4.01 0.36
N MET A 60 -1.33 -3.06 0.87
CA MET A 60 -1.43 -1.66 0.53
C MET A 60 -0.06 -1.04 0.29
N LEU A 61 -0.01 0.01 -0.54
CA LEU A 61 1.17 0.84 -0.76
C LEU A 61 0.88 2.31 -0.44
N LEU A 62 1.74 2.91 0.39
CA LEU A 62 1.71 4.31 0.78
C LEU A 62 2.97 5.03 0.31
N GLN A 63 2.92 6.36 0.18
CA GLN A 63 4.04 7.21 -0.26
C GLN A 63 4.45 8.15 0.90
N TYR A 64 5.75 8.26 1.19
CA TYR A 64 6.25 9.03 2.33
C TYR A 64 7.60 9.74 2.07
N PRO A 65 7.66 11.08 1.96
CA PRO A 65 6.54 12.01 1.83
C PRO A 65 5.71 11.74 0.56
N ALA A 66 4.50 12.30 0.51
CA ALA A 66 3.60 12.26 -0.63
C ALA A 66 4.19 12.94 -1.88
N GLN A 67 3.66 12.64 -3.07
CA GLN A 67 4.08 13.28 -4.32
C GLN A 67 4.02 14.81 -4.29
N ASP A 68 3.05 15.39 -3.57
CA ASP A 68 2.88 16.84 -3.40
C ASP A 68 3.77 17.43 -2.29
N GLY A 69 4.62 16.61 -1.67
CA GLY A 69 5.51 16.99 -0.57
C GLY A 69 4.86 16.95 0.81
N THR A 70 3.58 16.58 0.93
CA THR A 70 2.92 16.49 2.24
C THR A 70 3.47 15.34 3.07
N VAL A 71 3.59 15.56 4.37
CA VAL A 71 4.00 14.55 5.35
C VAL A 71 2.78 14.17 6.17
N GLN A 72 2.34 12.92 6.03
CA GLN A 72 1.16 12.41 6.71
C GLN A 72 1.57 11.44 7.84
N ASP A 73 0.80 11.42 8.93
CA ASP A 73 0.97 10.41 9.97
C ASP A 73 0.31 9.10 9.54
N LEU A 74 1.13 8.10 9.25
CA LEU A 74 0.66 6.83 8.71
C LEU A 74 0.18 5.86 9.79
N ARG A 75 0.39 6.13 11.08
CA ARG A 75 0.13 5.18 12.19
C ARG A 75 -1.29 4.64 12.19
N GLN A 76 -2.28 5.52 12.11
CA GLN A 76 -3.69 5.09 12.12
C GLN A 76 -4.05 4.22 10.91
N VAL A 77 -3.55 4.59 9.73
CA VAL A 77 -3.80 3.84 8.49
C VAL A 77 -3.14 2.46 8.56
N THR A 78 -1.88 2.40 9.01
CA THR A 78 -1.13 1.15 9.08
C THR A 78 -1.68 0.20 10.16
N ASP A 79 -2.14 0.73 11.29
CA ASP A 79 -2.78 -0.04 12.35
C ASP A 79 -4.11 -0.66 11.86
N ARG A 80 -4.97 0.13 11.20
CA ARG A 80 -6.22 -0.38 10.60
C ARG A 80 -5.95 -1.51 9.60
N ALA A 81 -4.99 -1.31 8.69
CA ALA A 81 -4.64 -2.31 7.70
C ALA A 81 -4.09 -3.58 8.34
N ARG A 82 -3.18 -3.45 9.31
CA ARG A 82 -2.59 -4.58 10.04
C ARG A 82 -3.65 -5.38 10.80
N ASN A 83 -4.58 -4.70 11.47
CA ASN A 83 -5.68 -5.34 12.20
C ASN A 83 -6.62 -6.13 11.26
N ALA A 84 -6.81 -5.68 10.03
CA ALA A 84 -7.54 -6.41 9.00
C ALA A 84 -6.72 -7.54 8.34
N GLY A 85 -5.45 -7.71 8.69
CA GLY A 85 -4.53 -8.69 8.10
C GLY A 85 -4.00 -8.29 6.72
N VAL A 86 -4.07 -7.00 6.38
CA VAL A 86 -3.53 -6.40 5.15
C VAL A 86 -2.08 -5.99 5.40
N ARG A 87 -1.16 -6.39 4.50
CA ARG A 87 0.26 -6.02 4.61
C ARG A 87 0.52 -4.61 4.10
N VAL A 88 1.31 -3.84 4.81
CA VAL A 88 1.63 -2.45 4.44
C VAL A 88 3.04 -2.37 3.87
N ALA A 89 3.18 -1.68 2.73
CA ALA A 89 4.45 -1.21 2.20
C ALA A 89 4.43 0.32 2.13
N VAL A 90 5.57 0.95 2.39
CA VAL A 90 5.74 2.41 2.29
C VAL A 90 6.90 2.72 1.35
N CYS A 91 6.61 3.44 0.28
CA CYS A 91 7.61 4.05 -0.59
C CYS A 91 8.18 5.28 0.12
N SER A 92 9.29 5.10 0.83
CA SER A 92 9.91 6.16 1.63
C SER A 92 11.12 6.79 0.93
N ASP A 93 11.26 8.11 1.05
CA ASP A 93 12.49 8.82 0.69
C ASP A 93 13.54 8.68 1.81
N LEU A 94 14.72 8.15 1.49
CA LEU A 94 15.78 7.88 2.48
C LEU A 94 16.37 9.15 3.10
N LEU A 95 16.45 10.25 2.35
CA LEU A 95 16.96 11.52 2.86
C LEU A 95 15.94 12.16 3.81
N ALA A 96 14.65 12.06 3.48
CA ALA A 96 13.58 12.52 4.37
C ALA A 96 13.58 11.77 5.72
N LEU A 97 13.92 10.47 5.71
CA LEU A 97 14.02 9.65 6.93
C LEU A 97 15.17 10.03 7.88
N VAL A 98 16.06 10.95 7.49
CA VAL A 98 17.04 11.53 8.43
C VAL A 98 16.34 12.41 9.47
N LEU A 99 15.17 12.98 9.13
CA LEU A 99 14.40 13.87 10.01
C LEU A 99 13.06 13.28 10.43
N LEU A 100 12.45 12.48 9.56
CA LEU A 100 11.11 11.94 9.76
C LEU A 100 11.13 10.58 10.48
N THR A 101 10.01 10.25 11.14
CA THR A 101 9.85 8.93 11.76
C THR A 101 9.87 7.85 10.68
N PRO A 102 10.73 6.81 10.81
CA PRO A 102 10.78 5.75 9.83
C PRO A 102 9.49 4.92 9.84
N PRO A 103 9.14 4.26 8.73
CA PRO A 103 7.93 3.42 8.66
C PRO A 103 7.97 2.14 9.51
N GLY A 104 9.14 1.76 10.02
CA GLY A 104 9.42 0.47 10.67
C GLY A 104 9.62 0.57 12.17
#